data_AF-A0A960IYR7-F1
#
_entry.id   AF-A0A960IYR7-F1
#
_cell.length_a   1.000
_cell.length_b   1.000
_cell.length_c   1.000
_cell.angle_alpha   90.00
_cell.angle_beta   90.00
_cell.angle_gamma   90.00
#
_symmetry.space_group_name_H-M   'P 1'
#
loop_
_entity.id
_entity.type
_entity.pdbx_description
1 polymer ?
#
loop_
_entity_poly.entity_id
_entity_poly.type
_entity_poly.pdbx_seq_one_letter_code
_entity_poly.pdbx_strand_id
1 'polypeptide(L)'
;PNLTHLMTRSTFAGGIFELYDEANEGDPYDLGGIPYNDLPEQGTFNRNQLEAWLRNPPAEKPMAPDPTEFSQYGRGMPNLNLTEQQIDLLVAYLETLK
;
A
#
# COMPACT_ATOMS: atom_id res chain seq x y z
N PRO A 1 -0.48 -6.78 9.83
CA PRO A 1 -1.60 -6.00 9.27
C PRO A 1 -2.47 -6.91 8.40
N ASN A 2 -3.79 -6.76 8.41
CA ASN A 2 -4.68 -7.48 7.49
C ASN A 2 -4.79 -6.70 6.17
N LEU A 3 -4.45 -7.33 5.04
CA LEU A 3 -4.39 -6.71 3.71
C LEU A 3 -5.56 -7.10 2.79
N THR A 4 -6.57 -7.84 3.27
CA THR A 4 -7.70 -8.31 2.43
C THR A 4 -8.45 -7.19 1.71
N HIS A 5 -8.47 -5.99 2.27
CA HIS A 5 -9.15 -4.81 1.69
C HIS A 5 -8.15 -3.76 1.18
N LEU A 6 -6.93 -4.18 0.81
CA LEU A 6 -5.93 -3.23 0.30
C LEU A 6 -6.39 -2.66 -1.05
N MET A 7 -6.79 -3.52 -1.99
CA MET A 7 -7.11 -3.12 -3.37
C MET A 7 -8.34 -2.23 -3.50
N THR A 8 -9.20 -2.16 -2.49
CA THR A 8 -10.38 -1.29 -2.48
C THR A 8 -10.07 0.13 -2.00
N ARG A 9 -8.79 0.48 -1.79
CA ARG A 9 -8.36 1.80 -1.31
C ARG A 9 -7.70 2.58 -2.45
N SER A 10 -7.76 3.90 -2.38
CA SER A 10 -7.02 4.78 -3.29
C SER A 10 -5.54 4.93 -2.91
N THR A 11 -5.22 4.90 -1.61
CA THR A 11 -3.87 5.12 -1.06
C THR A 11 -3.55 4.12 0.06
N PHE A 12 -2.26 3.98 0.40
CA PHE A 12 -1.77 3.10 1.47
C PHE A 12 -0.69 3.77 2.34
N ALA A 13 -0.12 3.02 3.29
CA ALA A 13 0.86 3.50 4.27
C ALA A 13 0.41 4.75 5.08
N GLY A 14 -0.89 4.85 5.36
CA GLY A 14 -1.48 6.01 6.03
C GLY A 14 -1.73 7.20 5.12
N GLY A 15 -1.97 6.96 3.83
CA GLY A 15 -2.32 7.99 2.84
C GLY A 15 -1.12 8.70 2.22
N ILE A 16 0.09 8.14 2.35
CA ILE A 16 1.32 8.74 1.84
C ILE A 16 1.60 8.31 0.39
N PHE A 17 1.28 7.06 0.07
CA PHE A 17 1.53 6.49 -1.24
C PHE A 17 0.23 6.15 -1.94
N GLU A 18 0.21 6.39 -3.23
CA GLU A 18 -0.87 6.06 -4.14
C GLU A 18 -0.91 4.55 -4.37
N LEU A 19 -2.09 3.95 -4.19
CA LEU A 19 -2.31 2.58 -4.63
C LEU A 19 -2.71 2.54 -6.10
N TYR A 20 -3.44 3.55 -6.55
CA TYR A 20 -3.77 3.79 -7.95
C TYR A 20 -3.21 5.15 -8.36
N ASP A 21 -2.61 5.25 -9.54
CA ASP A 21 -1.93 6.47 -9.99
C ASP A 21 -2.85 7.70 -10.00
N GLU A 22 -4.14 7.49 -10.22
CA GLU A 22 -5.16 8.53 -10.23
C GLU A 22 -5.48 9.08 -8.82
N ALA A 23 -5.02 8.44 -7.74
CA ALA A 23 -5.40 8.80 -6.37
C ALA A 23 -4.78 10.10 -5.82
N ASN A 24 -3.81 10.70 -6.53
CA ASN A 24 -3.08 11.86 -6.02
C ASN A 24 -2.68 12.83 -7.14
N GLU A 25 -3.63 13.17 -8.02
CA GLU A 25 -3.49 14.32 -8.95
C GLU A 25 -3.56 15.68 -8.23
N GLY A 26 -3.07 15.79 -6.99
CA GLY A 26 -3.05 17.03 -6.21
C GLY A 26 -4.40 17.48 -5.63
N ASP A 27 -5.49 16.77 -5.92
CA ASP A 27 -6.80 16.94 -5.31
C ASP A 27 -7.31 15.57 -4.80
N PRO A 28 -7.54 15.40 -3.48
CA PRO A 28 -8.04 14.14 -2.92
C PRO A 28 -9.45 13.74 -3.39
N TYR A 29 -10.15 14.60 -4.13
CA TYR A 29 -11.41 14.28 -4.81
C TYR A 29 -11.25 14.04 -6.31
N ASP A 30 -10.09 14.37 -6.89
CA ASP A 30 -9.80 14.12 -8.29
C ASP A 30 -9.12 12.77 -8.44
N LEU A 31 -9.90 11.81 -8.91
CA LEU A 31 -9.48 10.44 -9.17
C LEU A 31 -9.37 10.21 -10.69
N GLY A 32 -8.92 11.21 -11.45
CA GLY A 32 -8.90 11.17 -12.91
C GLY A 32 -10.30 11.01 -13.50
N GLY A 33 -11.33 11.48 -12.78
CA GLY A 33 -12.74 11.27 -13.12
C GLY A 33 -13.32 9.88 -12.82
N ILE A 34 -12.54 8.97 -12.22
CA ILE A 34 -13.01 7.63 -11.84
C ILE A 34 -13.75 7.71 -10.49
N PRO A 35 -14.98 7.19 -10.37
CA PRO A 35 -15.63 7.08 -9.06
C PRO A 35 -14.81 6.21 -8.11
N TYR A 36 -14.71 6.60 -6.82
CA TYR A 36 -13.89 5.87 -5.84
C TYR A 36 -14.16 4.36 -5.80
N ASN A 37 -15.43 3.96 -5.89
CA ASN A 37 -15.83 2.55 -5.84
C ASN A 37 -15.41 1.76 -7.09
N ASP A 38 -15.11 2.44 -8.19
CA ASP A 38 -14.74 1.85 -9.46
C ASP A 38 -13.21 1.87 -9.69
N LEU A 39 -12.44 2.44 -8.75
CA LEU A 39 -10.97 2.45 -8.81
C LEU A 39 -10.37 1.04 -8.97
N PRO A 40 -10.87 -0.02 -8.29
CA PRO A 40 -10.31 -1.36 -8.46
C PRO A 40 -10.40 -1.89 -9.88
N GLU A 41 -11.47 -1.56 -10.60
CA GLU A 41 -11.68 -2.00 -11.98
C GLU A 41 -11.11 -1.06 -13.04
N GLN A 42 -11.09 0.25 -12.80
CA GLN A 42 -10.77 1.27 -13.81
C GLN A 42 -9.43 1.97 -13.59
N GLY A 43 -8.93 2.00 -12.35
CA GLY A 43 -7.70 2.71 -11.99
C GLY A 43 -6.44 1.96 -12.41
N THR A 44 -5.35 2.70 -12.53
CA THR A 44 -4.03 2.16 -12.86
C THR A 44 -3.32 1.76 -11.57
N PHE A 45 -3.25 0.45 -11.29
CA PHE A 45 -2.62 -0.05 -10.07
C PHE A 45 -1.11 0.27 -10.05
N ASN A 46 -0.69 1.05 -9.05
CA ASN A 46 0.70 1.42 -8.82
C ASN A 46 1.47 0.28 -8.13
N ARG A 47 1.68 -0.78 -8.90
CA ARG A 47 2.43 -1.97 -8.48
C ARG A 47 3.82 -1.62 -7.98
N ASN A 48 4.53 -0.75 -8.71
CA ASN A 48 5.91 -0.38 -8.42
C ASN A 48 6.05 0.24 -7.03
N GLN A 49 5.15 1.15 -6.65
CA GLN A 49 5.20 1.80 -5.35
C GLN A 49 4.87 0.82 -4.22
N LEU A 50 3.92 -0.11 -4.41
CA LEU A 50 3.63 -1.14 -3.42
C LEU A 50 4.81 -2.10 -3.23
N GLU A 51 5.47 -2.52 -4.30
CA GLU A 51 6.67 -3.37 -4.24
C GLU A 51 7.84 -2.66 -3.54
N ALA A 52 8.07 -1.38 -3.86
CA ALA A 52 9.10 -0.56 -3.20
C ALA A 52 8.85 -0.47 -1.69
N TRP A 53 7.60 -0.20 -1.29
CA TRP A 53 7.18 -0.21 0.11
C TRP A 53 7.44 -1.56 0.78
N LEU A 54 7.06 -2.68 0.17
CA LEU A 54 7.24 -4.02 0.75
C LEU A 54 8.71 -4.41 0.90
N ARG A 55 9.60 -3.87 0.04
CA ARG A 55 11.04 -4.14 0.07
C ARG A 55 11.72 -3.51 1.29
N ASN A 56 11.33 -2.29 1.67
CA ASN A 56 11.86 -1.64 2.88
C ASN A 56 10.91 -0.56 3.47
N PRO A 57 9.82 -0.98 4.16
CA PRO A 57 8.84 -0.03 4.68
C PRO A 57 9.42 1.03 5.63
N PRO A 58 10.34 0.69 6.57
CA PRO A 58 10.92 1.70 7.46
C PRO A 58 11.78 2.77 6.76
N ALA A 59 12.36 2.47 5.59
CA ALA A 59 13.12 3.45 4.81
C ALA A 59 12.21 4.39 4.02
N GLU A 60 11.11 3.88 3.49
CA GLU A 60 10.10 4.66 2.77
C GLU A 60 9.29 5.57 3.72
N LYS A 61 8.94 5.06 4.91
CA LYS A 61 8.21 5.82 5.94
C LYS A 61 8.63 5.36 7.35
N PRO A 62 9.55 6.09 8.00
CA PRO A 62 9.99 5.79 9.36
C PRO A 62 8.84 5.89 10.37
N MET A 63 8.49 4.77 11.02
CA MET A 63 7.33 4.70 11.94
C MET A 63 7.54 3.81 13.18
N ALA A 64 8.76 3.74 13.74
CA ALA A 64 9.08 2.91 14.91
C ALA A 64 8.39 1.52 14.87
N PRO A 65 8.71 0.71 13.84
CA PRO A 65 7.98 -0.52 13.56
C PRO A 65 8.23 -1.61 14.59
N ASP A 66 9.29 -1.46 15.39
CA ASP A 66 9.65 -2.43 16.41
C ASP A 66 8.75 -2.30 17.64
N PRO A 67 8.41 -3.42 18.30
CA PRO A 67 7.74 -3.39 19.57
C PRO A 67 8.49 -2.55 20.61
N THR A 68 7.73 -1.86 21.44
CA THR A 68 8.24 -1.08 22.58
C THR A 68 7.47 -1.47 23.83
N GLU A 69 7.89 -0.99 25.00
CA GLU A 69 7.12 -1.17 26.25
C GLU A 69 5.68 -0.61 26.15
N PHE A 70 5.42 0.30 25.21
CA PHE A 70 4.12 0.92 24.97
C PHE A 70 3.39 0.38 23.73
N SER A 71 3.99 -0.51 22.94
CA SER A 71 3.35 -1.13 21.78
C SER A 71 3.86 -2.54 21.53
N GLN A 72 2.97 -3.52 21.64
CA GLN A 72 3.27 -4.93 21.34
C GLN A 72 3.70 -5.17 19.88
N TYR A 73 3.27 -4.34 18.95
CA TYR A 73 3.44 -4.58 17.50
C TYR A 73 4.22 -3.45 16.79
N GLY A 74 4.71 -2.45 17.52
CA GLY A 74 5.25 -1.21 16.94
C GLY A 74 4.14 -0.26 16.43
N ARG A 75 4.51 0.80 15.73
CA ARG A 75 3.55 1.81 15.18
C ARG A 75 3.50 1.84 13.66
N GLY A 76 4.35 1.07 13.00
CA GLY A 76 4.53 1.05 11.55
C GLY A 76 4.50 -0.35 10.97
N MET A 77 4.79 -0.45 9.68
CA MET A 77 5.02 -1.74 9.04
C MET A 77 6.49 -2.14 9.25
N PRO A 78 6.79 -3.28 9.89
CA PRO A 78 8.15 -3.79 9.94
C PRO A 78 8.59 -4.27 8.55
N ASN A 79 9.91 -4.31 8.34
CA ASN A 79 10.45 -5.02 7.18
C ASN A 79 10.25 -6.52 7.40
N LEU A 80 9.43 -7.14 6.55
CA LEU A 80 9.14 -8.57 6.60
C LEU A 80 10.27 -9.43 6.02
N ASN A 81 11.31 -8.79 5.47
CA ASN A 81 12.48 -9.42 4.84
C ASN A 81 12.08 -10.42 3.75
N LEU A 82 11.09 -10.03 2.95
CA LEU A 82 10.61 -10.82 1.82
C LEU A 82 11.67 -10.83 0.70
N THR A 83 11.78 -11.94 -0.01
CA THR A 83 12.53 -11.99 -1.26
C THR A 83 11.75 -11.27 -2.38
N GLU A 84 12.45 -10.85 -3.44
CA GLU A 84 11.80 -10.26 -4.62
C GLU A 84 10.67 -11.15 -5.18
N GLN A 85 10.88 -12.47 -5.21
CA GLN A 85 9.85 -13.41 -5.65
C GLN A 85 8.65 -13.47 -4.69
N GLN A 86 8.86 -13.36 -3.38
CA GLN A 86 7.77 -13.32 -2.41
C GLN A 86 6.98 -12.01 -2.50
N ILE A 87 7.66 -10.90 -2.75
CA ILE A 87 7.01 -9.60 -3.00
C ILE A 87 6.13 -9.70 -4.26
N ASP A 88 6.69 -10.20 -5.36
CA ASP A 88 5.97 -10.37 -6.63
C ASP A 88 4.71 -11.24 -6.47
N LEU A 89 4.83 -12.39 -5.82
CA LEU A 89 3.71 -13.30 -5.55
C LEU A 89 2.66 -12.67 -4.62
N LEU A 90 3.09 -11.94 -3.60
CA LEU A 90 2.17 -11.26 -2.68
C LEU A 90 1.38 -10.18 -3.41
N VAL A 91 2.06 -9.36 -4.22
CA VAL A 91 1.39 -8.28 -4.96
C VAL A 91 0.46 -8.85 -6.02
N ALA A 92 0.86 -9.90 -6.74
CA ALA A 92 -0.01 -10.61 -7.67
C ALA A 92 -1.25 -11.18 -6.97
N TYR A 93 -1.09 -11.78 -5.78
CA TYR A 93 -2.23 -12.27 -4.99
C TYR A 93 -3.14 -11.13 -4.54
N LEU A 94 -2.59 -10.04 -4.02
CA LEU A 94 -3.37 -8.88 -3.59
C LEU A 94 -4.17 -8.31 -4.75
N GLU A 95 -3.60 -8.23 -5.95
CA GLU A 95 -4.29 -7.75 -7.15
C GLU A 95 -5.52 -8.61 -7.52
N THR A 96 -5.56 -9.89 -7.14
CA THR A 96 -6.77 -10.72 -7.33
C THR A 96 -7.93 -10.38 -6.38
N LEU A 97 -7.69 -9.54 -5.37
CA LEU A 97 -8.67 -9.11 -4.37
C LEU A 97 -9.34 -7.77 -4.70
N LYS A 98 -9.28 -7.34 -5.96
CA LYS A 98 -10.04 -6.19 -6.48
C LYS A 98 -11.54 -6.38 -6.26
#